data_AF-A0A534TMH8-F1
#
_entry.id   AF-A0A534TMH8-F1
#
_cell.length_a   1.000
_cell.length_b   1.000
_cell.length_c   1.000
_cell.angle_alpha   90.00
_cell.angle_beta   90.00
_cell.angle_gamma   90.00
#
_symmetry.space_group_name_H-M   'P 1'
#
loop_
_entity.id
_entity.type
_entity.pdbx_description
1 polymer ?
#
loop_
_entity_poly.entity_id
_entity_poly.type
_entity_poly.pdbx_seq_one_letter_code
_entity_poly.pdbx_strand_id
1 'polypeptide(L)'
;MHRYLLAIAAGAMACGRYPAGQATVTIAVSGPGAVRTSNLNGDCRATCWFSVDREVPVHLEPIPGSQAVFAGWTGGCHGTGTCDLKPALDVSVAATFMPATPRRLQVSLNGAGEVRSDPPGIDCPQSCAANFPEGTSVTLYPSAAAGWGFTGFGGACAGPACTITLAADAAAVATFILNPVELALQVTGGGSVVSTPAAIDCPGVCSAIFAPGTAVTLTASATVGSTFAGFSGGCTGPSCSLRLTAPASVSAAFALIPTFKVTVVTAGNGVGRVTSSPAGIDCPGTCGTIFPVDTAVTLSAAADALSKFAGFDGTCSGAACTLRVAADAAVVAKFDPRRYAARDLSVPGGGWWTAPTGISRTGTLVAGTWGGSAQQMFVWDGAIHDSGIFTPWVGGVNEYGVVVGSINAESGWHAFRWKAGLVTDLGTLGGPSSNALGVNGDGIVAGWSMRADGVQRAVAWTAQGIVDLGSLVDGGCSYANGINSAGVIVGSTCTAAAGVRAARFRGPGLIDDLGSFGGTTIALAINDSGLIVGYSYLPNGTFHGFVYSDGKMIDAGTLPGMPYTQLAAVNGDGLAVGHATDGMVISHAVLYGGGRMVDLNSVVDETPYTLGSASGIDEAGNIVVTTTNGPMRALLLCPQ
;
A
#
# COMPACT_ATOMS: atom_id res chain seq x y z
N MET A 1 -31.21 -34.80 -53.17
CA MET A 1 -32.49 -35.49 -53.54
C MET A 1 -32.53 -35.51 -55.08
N HIS A 2 -32.51 -36.67 -55.75
CA HIS A 2 -33.69 -37.41 -56.29
C HIS A 2 -34.44 -36.61 -57.40
N ARG A 3 -34.70 -37.08 -58.64
CA ARG A 3 -34.37 -38.33 -59.42
C ARG A 3 -33.89 -37.95 -60.87
N TYR A 4 -34.29 -38.42 -62.08
CA TYR A 4 -35.25 -39.43 -62.62
C TYR A 4 -35.05 -39.63 -64.16
N LEU A 5 -35.40 -40.82 -64.72
CA LEU A 5 -35.81 -41.12 -66.14
C LEU A 5 -34.75 -40.95 -67.30
N LEU A 6 -34.92 -41.44 -68.55
CA LEU A 6 -35.45 -42.70 -69.17
C LEU A 6 -35.29 -42.61 -70.74
N ALA A 7 -35.15 -43.73 -71.49
CA ALA A 7 -35.57 -43.91 -72.92
C ALA A 7 -34.83 -43.08 -74.04
N ILE A 8 -34.97 -43.21 -75.39
CA ILE A 8 -35.36 -44.25 -76.41
C ILE A 8 -34.91 -43.73 -77.83
N ALA A 9 -34.83 -44.46 -78.98
CA ALA A 9 -34.27 -45.78 -79.35
C ALA A 9 -34.54 -46.16 -80.86
N ALA A 10 -33.80 -47.15 -81.44
CA ALA A 10 -33.91 -47.74 -82.82
C ALA A 10 -33.75 -46.76 -84.02
N GLY A 11 -33.60 -47.14 -85.32
CA GLY A 11 -33.47 -48.42 -86.05
C GLY A 11 -33.36 -48.14 -87.59
N ALA A 12 -32.89 -49.07 -88.42
CA ALA A 12 -32.66 -48.81 -89.87
C ALA A 12 -33.91 -49.02 -90.77
N MET A 13 -33.95 -48.37 -91.94
CA MET A 13 -35.09 -48.40 -92.88
C MET A 13 -35.28 -49.74 -93.62
N ALA A 14 -36.53 -50.23 -93.68
CA ALA A 14 -37.16 -50.78 -94.90
C ALA A 14 -38.67 -51.07 -94.68
N CYS A 15 -39.50 -50.89 -95.71
CA CYS A 15 -40.91 -51.28 -95.67
C CYS A 15 -41.09 -52.79 -95.88
N GLY A 16 -41.27 -53.55 -94.79
CA GLY A 16 -41.93 -54.85 -94.78
C GLY A 16 -43.23 -54.77 -93.97
N ARG A 17 -44.29 -55.48 -94.38
CA ARG A 17 -45.58 -55.46 -93.65
C ARG A 17 -45.47 -56.23 -92.33
N TYR A 18 -45.15 -55.53 -91.24
CA TYR A 18 -45.36 -56.04 -89.89
C TYR A 18 -46.81 -55.78 -89.42
N PRO A 19 -47.45 -56.71 -88.69
CA PRO A 19 -48.85 -56.61 -88.32
C PRO A 19 -49.12 -55.46 -87.34
N ALA A 20 -50.25 -54.78 -87.51
CA ALA A 20 -50.64 -53.64 -86.69
C ALA A 20 -50.97 -54.09 -85.25
N GLY A 21 -49.98 -53.98 -84.36
CA GLY A 21 -50.09 -54.35 -82.95
C GLY A 21 -48.77 -54.60 -82.24
N GLN A 22 -47.68 -54.86 -82.97
CA GLN A 22 -46.38 -55.23 -82.39
C GLN A 22 -45.33 -54.10 -82.40
N ALA A 23 -44.29 -54.28 -81.58
CA ALA A 23 -43.11 -53.43 -81.48
C ALA A 23 -41.84 -54.31 -81.42
N THR A 24 -40.73 -53.83 -81.99
CA THR A 24 -39.48 -54.58 -82.12
C THR A 24 -38.43 -54.08 -81.13
N VAL A 25 -37.97 -54.95 -80.24
CA VAL A 25 -36.84 -54.71 -79.34
C VAL A 25 -35.54 -55.12 -80.04
N THR A 26 -34.54 -54.26 -79.98
CA THR A 26 -33.17 -54.52 -80.44
C THR A 26 -32.21 -54.32 -79.27
N ILE A 27 -31.13 -55.10 -79.21
CA ILE A 27 -30.11 -55.06 -78.17
C ILE A 27 -28.75 -55.03 -78.86
N ALA A 28 -27.87 -54.09 -78.50
CA ALA A 28 -26.51 -53.99 -78.99
C ALA A 28 -25.49 -54.10 -77.84
N VAL A 29 -24.68 -55.15 -77.83
CA VAL A 29 -23.67 -55.41 -76.80
C VAL A 29 -22.29 -54.92 -77.26
N SER A 30 -21.60 -54.18 -76.38
CA SER A 30 -20.27 -53.64 -76.61
C SER A 30 -19.31 -54.02 -75.46
N GLY A 31 -18.13 -54.51 -75.81
CA GLY A 31 -17.15 -55.04 -74.86
C GLY A 31 -17.45 -56.50 -74.42
N PRO A 32 -16.57 -57.09 -73.59
CA PRO A 32 -16.64 -58.49 -73.20
C PRO A 32 -17.74 -58.76 -72.16
N GLY A 33 -18.97 -58.95 -72.63
CA GLY A 33 -20.13 -59.32 -71.81
C GLY A 33 -21.27 -59.92 -72.65
N ALA A 34 -22.47 -59.99 -72.07
CA ALA A 34 -23.69 -60.47 -72.71
C ALA A 34 -24.94 -59.83 -72.09
N VAL A 35 -26.10 -60.00 -72.74
CA VAL A 35 -27.41 -59.62 -72.23
C VAL A 35 -28.38 -60.81 -72.33
N ARG A 36 -29.01 -61.16 -71.22
CA ARG A 36 -30.01 -62.24 -71.14
C ARG A 36 -31.42 -61.68 -71.14
N THR A 37 -32.34 -62.39 -71.80
CA THR A 37 -33.78 -62.12 -71.78
C THR A 37 -34.56 -63.39 -72.12
N SER A 38 -35.79 -63.53 -71.64
CA SER A 38 -36.68 -64.66 -71.94
C SER A 38 -37.27 -64.62 -73.36
N ASN A 39 -37.19 -63.46 -74.02
CA ASN A 39 -37.71 -63.26 -75.39
C ASN A 39 -36.72 -63.69 -76.49
N LEU A 40 -35.52 -64.16 -76.14
CA LEU A 40 -34.51 -64.71 -77.05
C LEU A 40 -34.12 -66.12 -76.60
N ASN A 41 -33.85 -67.01 -77.54
CA ASN A 41 -33.41 -68.37 -77.25
C ASN A 41 -31.88 -68.43 -77.01
N GLY A 42 -31.41 -67.71 -75.97
CA GLY A 42 -30.00 -67.58 -75.59
C GLY A 42 -29.56 -66.15 -75.30
N ASP A 43 -28.38 -66.00 -74.69
CA ASP A 43 -27.82 -64.69 -74.33
C ASP A 43 -27.32 -63.92 -75.57
N CYS A 44 -27.75 -62.67 -75.73
CA CYS A 44 -27.25 -61.78 -76.77
C CYS A 44 -25.81 -61.33 -76.47
N ARG A 45 -24.92 -61.39 -77.46
CA ARG A 45 -23.47 -61.07 -77.34
C ARG A 45 -22.95 -60.09 -78.40
N ALA A 46 -23.84 -59.57 -79.24
CA ALA A 46 -23.56 -58.62 -80.30
C ALA A 46 -24.82 -57.77 -80.53
N THR A 47 -25.27 -57.59 -81.77
CA THR A 47 -26.60 -57.02 -82.06
C THR A 47 -27.64 -58.13 -82.27
N CYS A 48 -28.72 -58.11 -81.49
CA CYS A 48 -29.84 -59.06 -81.58
C CYS A 48 -31.18 -58.30 -81.58
N TRP A 49 -32.26 -58.91 -82.09
CA TRP A 49 -33.60 -58.30 -82.05
C TRP A 49 -34.72 -59.35 -81.99
N PHE A 50 -35.89 -58.93 -81.53
CA PHE A 50 -37.12 -59.71 -81.45
C PHE A 50 -38.34 -58.78 -81.41
N SER A 51 -39.52 -59.27 -81.76
CA SER A 51 -40.77 -58.50 -81.69
C SER A 51 -41.69 -59.00 -80.57
N VAL A 52 -42.40 -58.09 -79.94
CA VAL A 52 -43.43 -58.37 -78.90
C VAL A 52 -44.70 -57.58 -79.22
N ASP A 53 -45.83 -58.01 -78.65
CA ASP A 53 -47.04 -57.20 -78.67
C ASP A 53 -46.82 -55.91 -77.87
N ARG A 54 -47.38 -54.79 -78.35
CA ARG A 54 -47.21 -53.48 -77.70
C ARG A 54 -47.75 -53.50 -76.29
N GLU A 55 -47.07 -52.77 -75.41
CA GLU A 55 -47.39 -52.70 -73.97
C GLU A 55 -47.23 -54.04 -73.21
N VAL A 56 -46.46 -55.00 -73.72
CA VAL A 56 -46.04 -56.20 -72.96
C VAL A 56 -44.65 -55.99 -72.33
N PRO A 57 -44.44 -56.26 -71.03
CA PRO A 57 -43.13 -56.12 -70.39
C PRO A 57 -42.05 -57.09 -70.88
N VAL A 58 -40.79 -56.65 -70.88
CA VAL A 58 -39.59 -57.37 -71.33
C VAL A 58 -38.44 -57.10 -70.36
N HIS A 59 -37.86 -58.16 -69.77
CA HIS A 59 -36.74 -58.06 -68.82
C HIS A 59 -35.39 -58.33 -69.51
N LEU A 60 -34.38 -57.49 -69.23
CA LEU A 60 -33.01 -57.57 -69.75
C LEU A 60 -31.99 -57.58 -68.60
N GLU A 61 -31.18 -58.64 -68.51
CA GLU A 61 -30.14 -58.82 -67.49
C GLU A 61 -28.72 -58.70 -68.10
N PRO A 62 -27.84 -57.81 -67.62
CA PRO A 62 -26.47 -57.68 -68.12
C PRO A 62 -25.54 -58.67 -67.42
N ILE A 63 -24.74 -59.41 -68.20
CA ILE A 63 -23.83 -60.45 -67.71
C ILE A 63 -22.39 -60.08 -68.11
N PRO A 64 -21.56 -59.57 -67.18
CA PRO A 64 -20.16 -59.26 -67.46
C PRO A 64 -19.34 -60.52 -67.79
N GLY A 65 -18.34 -60.37 -68.65
CA GLY A 65 -17.28 -61.36 -68.81
C GLY A 65 -16.39 -61.44 -67.57
N SER A 66 -15.64 -62.53 -67.42
CA SER A 66 -14.81 -62.84 -66.24
C SER A 66 -13.68 -61.85 -65.93
N GLN A 67 -13.43 -60.86 -66.80
CA GLN A 67 -12.44 -59.81 -66.64
C GLN A 67 -13.04 -58.42 -66.93
N ALA A 68 -14.34 -58.24 -66.68
CA ALA A 68 -15.04 -56.99 -66.97
C ALA A 68 -16.09 -56.62 -65.90
N VAL A 69 -16.32 -55.31 -65.77
CA VAL A 69 -17.47 -54.72 -65.07
C VAL A 69 -18.48 -54.19 -66.09
N PHE A 70 -19.76 -54.19 -65.73
CA PHE A 70 -20.79 -53.56 -66.55
C PHE A 70 -20.75 -52.03 -66.32
N ALA A 71 -20.42 -51.28 -67.36
CA ALA A 71 -20.33 -49.82 -67.32
C ALA A 71 -21.70 -49.14 -67.42
N GLY A 72 -22.69 -49.84 -67.98
CA GLY A 72 -24.09 -49.42 -67.97
C GLY A 72 -24.80 -49.52 -69.33
N TRP A 73 -26.09 -49.17 -69.28
CA TRP A 73 -26.99 -49.12 -70.42
C TRP A 73 -27.10 -47.74 -71.06
N THR A 74 -27.40 -47.70 -72.36
CA THR A 74 -27.94 -46.53 -73.07
C THR A 74 -29.09 -46.92 -74.02
N GLY A 75 -29.77 -45.93 -74.60
CA GLY A 75 -30.95 -46.13 -75.44
C GLY A 75 -32.22 -46.31 -74.59
N GLY A 76 -32.97 -47.38 -74.81
CA GLY A 76 -34.16 -47.67 -74.00
C GLY A 76 -33.89 -47.93 -72.51
N CYS A 77 -32.68 -48.39 -72.17
CA CYS A 77 -32.24 -48.67 -70.81
C CYS A 77 -31.21 -47.62 -70.32
N HIS A 78 -31.08 -47.46 -69.01
CA HIS A 78 -30.12 -46.55 -68.37
C HIS A 78 -29.66 -47.11 -67.01
N GLY A 79 -28.47 -46.72 -66.54
CA GLY A 79 -27.89 -47.21 -65.28
C GLY A 79 -27.15 -48.54 -65.40
N THR A 80 -26.79 -49.14 -64.27
CA THR A 80 -25.84 -50.28 -64.15
C THR A 80 -26.44 -51.58 -63.59
N GLY A 81 -27.77 -51.66 -63.46
CA GLY A 81 -28.49 -52.86 -63.02
C GLY A 81 -29.17 -53.62 -64.16
N THR A 82 -30.12 -54.50 -63.83
CA THR A 82 -31.09 -55.05 -64.79
C THR A 82 -32.00 -53.95 -65.35
N CYS A 83 -32.68 -54.22 -66.47
CA CYS A 83 -33.58 -53.26 -67.12
C CYS A 83 -34.90 -53.92 -67.53
N ASP A 84 -36.02 -53.36 -67.09
CA ASP A 84 -37.37 -53.74 -67.53
C ASP A 84 -37.92 -52.69 -68.50
N LEU A 85 -38.35 -53.15 -69.68
CA LEU A 85 -38.94 -52.35 -70.75
C LEU A 85 -40.40 -52.72 -70.96
N LYS A 86 -41.19 -51.80 -71.50
CA LYS A 86 -42.58 -52.04 -71.90
C LYS A 86 -42.87 -51.28 -73.22
N PRO A 87 -42.46 -51.82 -74.38
CA PRO A 87 -42.45 -51.06 -75.63
C PRO A 87 -43.85 -50.81 -76.21
N ALA A 88 -44.18 -49.53 -76.42
CA ALA A 88 -45.31 -49.09 -77.25
C ALA A 88 -44.96 -48.97 -78.75
N LEU A 89 -43.65 -48.85 -79.03
CA LEU A 89 -43.00 -48.65 -80.32
C LEU A 89 -41.61 -49.32 -80.29
N ASP A 90 -40.95 -49.44 -81.44
CA ASP A 90 -39.65 -50.11 -81.60
C ASP A 90 -38.52 -49.46 -80.78
N VAL A 91 -37.58 -50.28 -80.28
CA VAL A 91 -36.60 -49.87 -79.27
C VAL A 91 -35.27 -50.65 -79.33
N SER A 92 -34.19 -50.01 -79.80
CA SER A 92 -32.80 -50.42 -79.49
C SER A 92 -32.35 -49.98 -78.09
N VAL A 93 -31.75 -50.90 -77.35
CA VAL A 93 -30.91 -50.61 -76.17
C VAL A 93 -29.46 -51.03 -76.42
N ALA A 94 -28.52 -50.41 -75.71
CA ALA A 94 -27.11 -50.79 -75.79
C ALA A 94 -26.51 -51.04 -74.40
N ALA A 95 -25.61 -52.03 -74.31
CA ALA A 95 -24.96 -52.48 -73.08
C ALA A 95 -23.43 -52.41 -73.22
N THR A 96 -22.73 -51.76 -72.28
CA THR A 96 -21.27 -51.56 -72.34
C THR A 96 -20.54 -52.26 -71.19
N PHE A 97 -19.46 -52.98 -71.48
CA PHE A 97 -18.61 -53.68 -70.50
C PHE A 97 -17.13 -53.25 -70.61
N MET A 98 -16.42 -53.08 -69.47
CA MET A 98 -15.05 -52.53 -69.39
C MET A 98 -14.13 -53.36 -68.47
N PRO A 99 -12.81 -53.48 -68.73
CA PRO A 99 -11.84 -54.14 -67.83
C PRO A 99 -11.59 -53.39 -66.50
N ALA A 100 -10.94 -54.04 -65.52
CA ALA A 100 -10.81 -53.48 -64.16
C ALA A 100 -9.46 -53.73 -63.44
N THR A 101 -8.77 -52.65 -63.09
CA THR A 101 -7.63 -52.54 -62.16
C THR A 101 -7.68 -51.18 -61.44
N PRO A 102 -7.36 -51.05 -60.12
CA PRO A 102 -7.34 -49.77 -59.41
C PRO A 102 -5.92 -49.20 -59.20
N ARG A 103 -5.83 -47.88 -59.00
CA ARG A 103 -4.63 -47.09 -58.66
C ARG A 103 -4.88 -46.18 -57.45
N ARG A 104 -3.84 -45.89 -56.66
CA ARG A 104 -3.91 -45.05 -55.44
C ARG A 104 -3.37 -43.64 -55.67
N LEU A 105 -4.15 -42.62 -55.31
CA LEU A 105 -3.71 -41.22 -55.24
C LEU A 105 -3.53 -40.81 -53.78
N GLN A 106 -2.34 -40.33 -53.42
CA GLN A 106 -2.04 -39.73 -52.12
C GLN A 106 -1.92 -38.21 -52.26
N VAL A 107 -2.44 -37.47 -51.29
CA VAL A 107 -2.33 -36.00 -51.24
C VAL A 107 -1.80 -35.57 -49.88
N SER A 108 -0.85 -34.66 -49.85
CA SER A 108 -0.38 -33.98 -48.64
C SER A 108 -0.29 -32.48 -48.82
N LEU A 109 -0.32 -31.75 -47.70
CA LEU A 109 -0.24 -30.30 -47.66
C LEU A 109 1.09 -29.87 -47.04
N ASN A 110 1.69 -28.84 -47.62
CA ASN A 110 2.83 -28.12 -47.06
C ASN A 110 2.34 -26.71 -46.70
N GLY A 111 2.13 -26.45 -45.41
CA GLY A 111 1.39 -25.28 -44.92
C GLY A 111 -0.07 -25.60 -44.56
N ALA A 112 -0.86 -24.57 -44.22
CA ALA A 112 -2.24 -24.74 -43.76
C ALA A 112 -3.28 -24.47 -44.86
N GLY A 113 -4.19 -25.42 -45.04
CA GLY A 113 -5.26 -25.39 -46.02
C GLY A 113 -6.05 -26.69 -46.03
N GLU A 114 -6.74 -26.93 -47.12
CA GLU A 114 -7.57 -28.12 -47.39
C GLU A 114 -7.48 -28.45 -48.88
N VAL A 115 -7.55 -29.72 -49.26
CA VAL A 115 -7.62 -30.16 -50.67
C VAL A 115 -8.74 -31.18 -50.85
N ARG A 116 -9.54 -30.99 -51.90
CA ARG A 116 -10.65 -31.88 -52.30
C ARG A 116 -10.49 -32.38 -53.73
N SER A 117 -11.14 -33.48 -54.11
CA SER A 117 -11.15 -33.98 -55.50
C SER A 117 -12.52 -34.05 -56.16
N ASP A 118 -12.49 -33.97 -57.50
CA ASP A 118 -13.55 -34.49 -58.39
C ASP A 118 -12.91 -35.49 -59.39
N PRO A 119 -13.36 -36.77 -59.47
CA PRO A 119 -14.37 -37.42 -58.64
C PRO A 119 -14.05 -37.40 -57.13
N PRO A 120 -15.07 -37.43 -56.25
CA PRO A 120 -14.88 -37.34 -54.81
C PRO A 120 -14.14 -38.57 -54.25
N GLY A 121 -13.16 -38.31 -53.38
CA GLY A 121 -12.36 -39.33 -52.70
C GLY A 121 -11.23 -38.74 -51.84
N ILE A 122 -10.66 -37.61 -52.28
CA ILE A 122 -9.76 -36.76 -51.50
C ILE A 122 -10.61 -35.67 -50.81
N ASP A 123 -10.55 -35.59 -49.48
CA ASP A 123 -10.98 -34.43 -48.67
C ASP A 123 -10.07 -34.33 -47.43
N CYS A 124 -9.13 -33.38 -47.43
CA CYS A 124 -7.86 -33.56 -46.71
C CYS A 124 -7.31 -32.27 -46.08
N PRO A 125 -7.24 -32.17 -44.73
CA PRO A 125 -6.70 -30.98 -44.05
C PRO A 125 -5.17 -31.01 -43.86
N GLN A 126 -4.50 -32.17 -43.98
CA GLN A 126 -3.03 -32.28 -43.89
C GLN A 126 -2.44 -33.41 -44.77
N SER A 127 -2.95 -34.64 -44.70
CA SER A 127 -2.49 -35.76 -45.55
C SER A 127 -3.53 -36.89 -45.60
N CYS A 128 -3.64 -37.56 -46.75
CA CYS A 128 -4.68 -38.56 -47.04
C CYS A 128 -4.37 -39.39 -48.30
N ALA A 129 -5.20 -40.39 -48.61
CA ALA A 129 -5.19 -41.06 -49.91
C ALA A 129 -6.54 -41.72 -50.25
N ALA A 130 -6.79 -41.91 -51.55
CA ALA A 130 -7.96 -42.63 -52.09
C ALA A 130 -7.56 -43.51 -53.28
N ASN A 131 -8.39 -44.51 -53.60
CA ASN A 131 -8.20 -45.42 -54.72
C ASN A 131 -9.25 -45.13 -55.82
N PHE A 132 -8.82 -45.12 -57.07
CA PHE A 132 -9.65 -44.89 -58.25
C PHE A 132 -9.37 -45.96 -59.32
N PRO A 133 -10.28 -46.22 -60.28
CA PRO A 133 -9.98 -47.07 -61.44
C PRO A 133 -8.78 -46.55 -62.25
N GLU A 134 -8.01 -47.46 -62.83
CA GLU A 134 -6.92 -47.12 -63.75
C GLU A 134 -7.43 -46.31 -64.95
N GLY A 135 -6.71 -45.24 -65.29
CA GLY A 135 -7.11 -44.26 -66.31
C GLY A 135 -8.11 -43.19 -65.83
N THR A 136 -8.56 -43.21 -64.57
CA THR A 136 -9.42 -42.13 -64.03
C THR A 136 -8.68 -40.81 -64.01
N SER A 137 -9.31 -39.76 -64.54
CA SER A 137 -8.86 -38.38 -64.38
C SER A 137 -9.44 -37.78 -63.10
N VAL A 138 -8.57 -37.30 -62.20
CA VAL A 138 -8.93 -36.72 -60.90
C VAL A 138 -8.41 -35.29 -60.81
N THR A 139 -9.30 -34.31 -60.65
CA THR A 139 -8.96 -32.89 -60.45
C THR A 139 -8.92 -32.56 -58.97
N LEU A 140 -7.90 -31.82 -58.53
CA LEU A 140 -7.74 -31.36 -57.15
C LEU A 140 -8.04 -29.87 -56.99
N TYR A 141 -8.85 -29.55 -55.99
CA TYR A 141 -9.28 -28.19 -55.64
C TYR A 141 -8.68 -27.79 -54.29
N PRO A 142 -7.78 -26.79 -54.24
CA PRO A 142 -7.17 -26.31 -53.01
C PRO A 142 -8.00 -25.18 -52.39
N SER A 143 -8.07 -25.16 -51.05
CA SER A 143 -8.63 -24.07 -50.25
C SER A 143 -7.60 -23.66 -49.20
N ALA A 144 -7.25 -22.37 -49.11
CA ALA A 144 -6.23 -21.91 -48.17
C ALA A 144 -6.85 -21.60 -46.80
N ALA A 145 -6.12 -21.93 -45.72
CA ALA A 145 -6.54 -21.54 -44.37
C ALA A 145 -6.41 -20.03 -44.18
N ALA A 146 -7.11 -19.48 -43.18
CA ALA A 146 -7.06 -18.05 -42.87
C ALA A 146 -5.61 -17.56 -42.65
N GLY A 147 -5.20 -16.59 -43.46
CA GLY A 147 -3.84 -16.02 -43.46
C GLY A 147 -2.80 -16.72 -44.33
N TRP A 148 -3.18 -17.79 -45.03
CA TRP A 148 -2.32 -18.51 -45.99
C TRP A 148 -2.77 -18.24 -47.42
N GLY A 149 -1.83 -18.29 -48.36
CA GLY A 149 -2.08 -18.26 -49.81
C GLY A 149 -1.64 -19.57 -50.45
N PHE A 150 -2.50 -20.15 -51.28
CA PHE A 150 -2.12 -21.30 -52.11
C PHE A 150 -1.16 -20.87 -53.22
N THR A 151 -0.02 -21.53 -53.35
CA THR A 151 1.01 -21.18 -54.35
C THR A 151 1.13 -22.17 -55.49
N GLY A 152 0.68 -23.41 -55.31
CA GLY A 152 0.66 -24.43 -56.36
C GLY A 152 0.69 -25.86 -55.84
N PHE A 153 0.34 -26.79 -56.73
CA PHE A 153 0.58 -28.21 -56.57
C PHE A 153 1.99 -28.58 -57.07
N GLY A 154 2.54 -29.66 -56.53
CA GLY A 154 3.74 -30.36 -57.01
C GLY A 154 3.59 -31.88 -56.89
N GLY A 155 4.52 -32.65 -57.46
CA GLY A 155 4.47 -34.11 -57.51
C GLY A 155 3.86 -34.59 -58.83
N ALA A 156 2.81 -35.42 -58.77
CA ALA A 156 2.11 -35.98 -59.93
C ALA A 156 1.38 -34.94 -60.82
N CYS A 157 1.32 -33.69 -60.38
CA CYS A 157 0.86 -32.52 -61.13
C CYS A 157 1.68 -31.30 -60.66
N ALA A 158 1.71 -30.23 -61.45
CA ALA A 158 2.48 -29.02 -61.12
C ALA A 158 1.73 -27.74 -61.52
N GLY A 159 1.76 -26.72 -60.66
CA GLY A 159 1.19 -25.40 -60.93
C GLY A 159 -0.12 -25.11 -60.19
N PRO A 160 -0.84 -24.02 -60.56
CA PRO A 160 -1.99 -23.51 -59.80
C PRO A 160 -3.28 -24.35 -59.94
N ALA A 161 -3.30 -25.31 -60.87
CA ALA A 161 -4.37 -26.29 -61.05
C ALA A 161 -3.76 -27.68 -61.21
N CYS A 162 -4.48 -28.71 -60.79
CA CYS A 162 -3.99 -30.09 -60.81
C CYS A 162 -5.10 -31.03 -61.28
N THR A 163 -4.85 -31.74 -62.38
CA THR A 163 -5.67 -32.84 -62.87
C THR A 163 -4.73 -34.00 -63.22
N ILE A 164 -4.97 -35.18 -62.65
CA ILE A 164 -4.09 -36.35 -62.71
C ILE A 164 -4.85 -37.50 -63.35
N THR A 165 -4.36 -38.03 -64.47
CA THR A 165 -4.86 -39.29 -65.06
C THR A 165 -4.09 -40.46 -64.45
N LEU A 166 -4.76 -41.29 -63.65
CA LEU A 166 -4.14 -42.33 -62.84
C LEU A 166 -3.81 -43.60 -63.65
N ALA A 167 -2.74 -43.55 -64.43
CA ALA A 167 -2.13 -44.72 -65.07
C ALA A 167 -1.31 -45.58 -64.08
N ALA A 168 -0.81 -44.97 -63.00
CA ALA A 168 -0.08 -45.61 -61.91
C ALA A 168 -0.47 -44.96 -60.57
N ASP A 169 0.05 -45.49 -59.47
CA ASP A 169 -0.07 -44.84 -58.15
C ASP A 169 0.67 -43.49 -58.16
N ALA A 170 0.06 -42.49 -57.53
CA ALA A 170 0.45 -41.09 -57.65
C ALA A 170 0.45 -40.36 -56.28
N ALA A 171 1.29 -39.32 -56.17
CA ALA A 171 1.33 -38.46 -55.00
C ALA A 171 1.37 -36.98 -55.41
N ALA A 172 0.52 -36.15 -54.83
CA ALA A 172 0.48 -34.70 -55.04
C ALA A 172 0.68 -33.93 -53.72
N VAL A 173 1.40 -32.82 -53.78
CA VAL A 173 1.67 -31.93 -52.64
C VAL A 173 1.07 -30.56 -52.94
N ALA A 174 0.12 -30.09 -52.13
CA ALA A 174 -0.40 -28.73 -52.21
C ALA A 174 0.41 -27.81 -51.31
N THR A 175 1.02 -26.77 -51.88
CA THR A 175 1.82 -25.80 -51.11
C THR A 175 1.01 -24.55 -50.81
N PHE A 176 1.01 -24.18 -49.53
CA PHE A 176 0.45 -22.95 -49.00
C PHE A 176 1.56 -22.18 -48.29
N ILE A 177 1.68 -20.88 -48.54
CA ILE A 177 2.63 -20.00 -47.86
C ILE A 177 1.86 -19.00 -47.00
N LEU A 178 2.36 -18.71 -45.80
CA LEU A 178 1.79 -17.68 -44.94
C LEU A 178 1.93 -16.32 -45.63
N ASN A 179 0.83 -15.55 -45.72
CA ASN A 179 0.82 -14.20 -46.27
C ASN A 179 0.71 -13.19 -45.12
N PRO A 180 1.81 -12.86 -44.39
CA PRO A 180 1.75 -12.03 -43.20
C PRO A 180 1.25 -10.60 -43.46
N VAL A 181 0.55 -10.02 -42.49
CA VAL A 181 0.27 -8.59 -42.41
C VAL A 181 0.98 -8.00 -41.18
N GLU A 182 1.61 -6.85 -41.36
CA GLU A 182 2.37 -6.16 -40.31
C GLU A 182 1.52 -5.07 -39.64
N LEU A 183 1.53 -5.04 -38.31
CA LEU A 183 1.05 -3.92 -37.51
C LEU A 183 2.27 -3.20 -36.91
N ALA A 184 2.54 -1.99 -37.42
CA ALA A 184 3.52 -1.09 -36.84
C ALA A 184 2.89 -0.24 -35.74
N LEU A 185 3.63 0.01 -34.65
CA LEU A 185 3.18 0.82 -33.53
C LEU A 185 4.25 1.84 -33.13
N GLN A 186 3.81 3.07 -32.90
CA GLN A 186 4.62 4.15 -32.35
C GLN A 186 4.01 4.67 -31.04
N VAL A 187 4.70 4.42 -29.92
CA VAL A 187 4.39 5.03 -28.62
C VAL A 187 5.14 6.35 -28.46
N THR A 188 4.46 7.37 -27.94
CA THR A 188 5.07 8.66 -27.56
C THR A 188 4.68 9.05 -26.15
N GLY A 189 5.64 9.55 -25.36
CA GLY A 189 5.45 9.83 -23.93
C GLY A 189 5.68 8.62 -23.02
N GLY A 190 5.28 8.72 -21.75
CA GLY A 190 5.51 7.68 -20.74
C GLY A 190 4.44 6.59 -20.73
N GLY A 191 4.68 5.48 -21.42
CA GLY A 191 3.80 4.31 -21.40
C GLY A 191 4.34 3.11 -22.20
N SER A 192 3.63 1.98 -22.11
CA SER A 192 3.75 0.83 -23.02
C SER A 192 2.37 0.48 -23.58
N VAL A 193 2.36 -0.27 -24.68
CA VAL A 193 1.15 -0.87 -25.26
C VAL A 193 1.40 -2.35 -25.50
N VAL A 194 0.42 -3.18 -25.10
CA VAL A 194 0.41 -4.62 -25.36
C VAL A 194 -0.71 -5.01 -26.32
N SER A 195 -0.54 -6.10 -27.08
CA SER A 195 -1.59 -6.64 -27.96
C SER A 195 -2.27 -7.90 -27.40
N THR A 196 -3.52 -8.12 -27.80
CA THR A 196 -4.21 -9.41 -27.72
C THR A 196 -4.75 -9.78 -29.11
N PRO A 197 -4.34 -10.91 -29.73
CA PRO A 197 -3.33 -11.89 -29.28
C PRO A 197 -1.96 -11.28 -28.97
N ALA A 198 -1.22 -11.90 -28.05
CA ALA A 198 0.07 -11.41 -27.57
C ALA A 198 1.15 -11.54 -28.67
N ALA A 199 1.66 -10.41 -29.12
CA ALA A 199 2.72 -10.28 -30.12
C ALA A 199 3.46 -8.93 -30.02
N ILE A 200 2.80 -7.89 -29.50
CA ILE A 200 3.37 -6.59 -29.14
C ILE A 200 3.40 -6.45 -27.62
N ASP A 201 4.55 -6.04 -27.08
CA ASP A 201 4.73 -5.30 -25.82
C ASP A 201 5.81 -4.24 -26.12
N CYS A 202 5.50 -2.96 -25.91
CA CYS A 202 6.16 -1.90 -26.65
C CYS A 202 6.11 -0.53 -25.96
N PRO A 203 7.24 -0.07 -25.38
CA PRO A 203 7.37 1.26 -24.77
C PRO A 203 7.89 2.33 -25.75
N GLY A 204 7.80 2.10 -27.06
CA GLY A 204 8.44 2.96 -28.08
C GLY A 204 7.98 2.63 -29.50
N VAL A 205 8.93 2.46 -30.42
CA VAL A 205 8.64 2.04 -31.81
C VAL A 205 8.88 0.54 -31.96
N CYS A 206 7.93 -0.17 -32.55
CA CYS A 206 7.96 -1.61 -32.75
C CYS A 206 7.01 -2.02 -33.91
N SER A 207 7.07 -3.28 -34.33
CA SER A 207 6.03 -3.90 -35.15
C SER A 207 5.87 -5.37 -34.82
N ALA A 208 4.74 -5.95 -35.22
CA ALA A 208 4.48 -7.38 -35.13
C ALA A 208 3.71 -7.89 -36.35
N ILE A 209 3.92 -9.16 -36.68
CA ILE A 209 3.31 -9.85 -37.81
C ILE A 209 2.12 -10.69 -37.33
N PHE A 210 1.00 -10.59 -38.05
CA PHE A 210 -0.24 -11.31 -37.81
C PHE A 210 -0.73 -12.01 -39.09
N ALA A 211 -1.68 -12.93 -38.92
CA ALA A 211 -2.40 -13.54 -40.04
C ALA A 211 -3.48 -12.59 -40.58
N PRO A 212 -3.65 -12.47 -41.92
CA PRO A 212 -4.77 -11.78 -42.53
C PRO A 212 -6.13 -12.13 -41.93
N GLY A 213 -6.86 -11.11 -41.49
CA GLY A 213 -8.17 -11.22 -40.85
C GLY A 213 -8.12 -11.40 -39.33
N THR A 214 -6.94 -11.49 -38.70
CA THR A 214 -6.83 -11.52 -37.22
C THR A 214 -7.42 -10.24 -36.62
N ALA A 215 -8.26 -10.42 -35.60
CA ALA A 215 -8.69 -9.33 -34.74
C ALA A 215 -7.61 -9.08 -33.67
N VAL A 216 -7.14 -7.84 -33.57
CA VAL A 216 -6.11 -7.43 -32.61
C VAL A 216 -6.65 -6.29 -31.75
N THR A 217 -6.64 -6.45 -30.44
CA THR A 217 -6.97 -5.39 -29.47
C THR A 217 -5.69 -4.90 -28.82
N LEU A 218 -5.52 -3.57 -28.75
CA LEU A 218 -4.37 -2.94 -28.09
C LEU A 218 -4.78 -2.36 -26.73
N THR A 219 -3.95 -2.60 -25.72
CA THR A 219 -4.15 -2.12 -24.35
C THR A 219 -2.97 -1.23 -23.97
N ALA A 220 -3.25 0.04 -23.65
CA ALA A 220 -2.27 1.04 -23.27
C ALA A 220 -2.11 1.12 -21.75
N SER A 221 -0.87 1.19 -21.27
CA SER A 221 -0.50 1.30 -19.86
C SER A 221 0.45 2.47 -19.67
N ALA A 222 0.00 3.52 -18.99
CA ALA A 222 0.84 4.70 -18.72
C ALA A 222 1.86 4.42 -17.60
N THR A 223 3.07 4.99 -17.71
CA THR A 223 4.02 5.00 -16.59
C THR A 223 3.62 6.06 -15.55
N VAL A 224 4.10 5.91 -14.32
CA VAL A 224 3.93 6.91 -13.25
C VAL A 224 4.33 8.30 -13.76
N GLY A 225 3.49 9.31 -13.51
CA GLY A 225 3.69 10.68 -14.00
C GLY A 225 3.18 10.95 -15.43
N SER A 226 2.53 9.98 -16.08
CA SER A 226 1.87 10.16 -17.39
C SER A 226 0.42 9.67 -17.39
N THR A 227 -0.39 10.19 -18.31
CA THR A 227 -1.74 9.71 -18.66
C THR A 227 -1.81 9.29 -20.11
N PHE A 228 -2.65 8.31 -20.44
CA PHE A 228 -2.90 7.93 -21.83
C PHE A 228 -3.83 8.95 -22.50
N ALA A 229 -3.37 9.57 -23.60
CA ALA A 229 -4.10 10.58 -24.36
C ALA A 229 -4.95 9.96 -25.48
N GLY A 230 -4.58 8.77 -25.98
CA GLY A 230 -5.38 8.01 -26.94
C GLY A 230 -4.58 7.35 -28.06
N PHE A 231 -5.27 6.50 -28.83
CA PHE A 231 -4.80 5.93 -30.09
C PHE A 231 -5.13 6.83 -31.29
N SER A 232 -4.32 6.71 -32.33
CA SER A 232 -4.47 7.37 -33.63
C SER A 232 -3.85 6.51 -34.75
N GLY A 233 -4.11 6.83 -36.01
CA GLY A 233 -3.72 5.99 -37.16
C GLY A 233 -4.83 5.02 -37.54
N GLY A 234 -4.54 3.72 -37.63
CA GLY A 234 -5.51 2.68 -38.00
C GLY A 234 -6.72 2.53 -37.05
N CYS A 235 -6.63 3.07 -35.83
CA CYS A 235 -7.70 3.17 -34.85
C CYS A 235 -7.61 4.51 -34.13
N THR A 236 -8.71 4.98 -33.53
CA THR A 236 -8.77 6.29 -32.85
C THR A 236 -9.52 6.23 -31.52
N GLY A 237 -9.10 7.05 -30.56
CA GLY A 237 -9.77 7.21 -29.26
C GLY A 237 -9.15 6.42 -28.10
N PRO A 238 -9.86 6.24 -26.97
CA PRO A 238 -9.30 5.68 -25.74
C PRO A 238 -9.14 4.14 -25.76
N SER A 239 -9.63 3.47 -26.80
CA SER A 239 -9.49 2.02 -27.00
C SER A 239 -9.23 1.73 -28.47
N CYS A 240 -8.58 0.61 -28.77
CA CYS A 240 -8.24 0.23 -30.14
C CYS A 240 -8.45 -1.26 -30.36
N SER A 241 -9.35 -1.60 -31.28
CA SER A 241 -9.55 -2.95 -31.80
C SER A 241 -9.56 -2.90 -33.32
N LEU A 242 -8.71 -3.72 -33.94
CA LEU A 242 -8.45 -3.75 -35.37
C LEU A 242 -8.77 -5.12 -35.95
N ARG A 243 -9.03 -5.18 -37.26
CA ARG A 243 -9.02 -6.45 -38.02
C ARG A 243 -8.02 -6.32 -39.16
N LEU A 244 -6.86 -6.94 -39.02
CA LEU A 244 -5.73 -6.72 -39.92
C LEU A 244 -5.92 -7.48 -41.24
N THR A 245 -6.53 -6.84 -42.24
CA THR A 245 -6.68 -7.38 -43.61
C THR A 245 -5.59 -6.89 -44.56
N ALA A 246 -4.83 -5.87 -44.15
CA ALA A 246 -3.67 -5.30 -44.82
C ALA A 246 -2.71 -4.74 -43.75
N PRO A 247 -1.47 -4.37 -44.09
CA PRO A 247 -0.57 -3.70 -43.15
C PRO A 247 -1.17 -2.41 -42.59
N ALA A 248 -0.91 -2.12 -41.31
CA ALA A 248 -1.47 -0.98 -40.60
C ALA A 248 -0.44 -0.33 -39.67
N SER A 249 -0.62 0.96 -39.40
CA SER A 249 0.15 1.69 -38.39
C SER A 249 -0.77 2.33 -37.35
N VAL A 250 -0.35 2.30 -36.08
CA VAL A 250 -1.04 2.95 -34.96
C VAL A 250 -0.02 3.80 -34.19
N SER A 251 -0.47 4.96 -33.71
CA SER A 251 0.29 5.79 -32.79
C SER A 251 -0.47 5.96 -31.48
N ALA A 252 0.18 5.66 -30.36
CA ALA A 252 -0.36 5.71 -29.01
C ALA A 252 0.33 6.80 -28.21
N ALA A 253 -0.42 7.85 -27.85
CA ALA A 253 0.14 9.04 -27.20
C ALA A 253 -0.11 9.03 -25.69
N PHE A 254 0.91 9.39 -24.92
CA PHE A 254 0.88 9.60 -23.48
C PHE A 254 1.32 11.03 -23.15
N ALA A 255 0.54 11.73 -22.33
CA ALA A 255 0.85 13.08 -21.87
C ALA A 255 1.50 13.03 -20.48
N LEU A 256 2.52 13.86 -20.24
CA LEU A 256 3.03 14.08 -18.88
C LEU A 256 1.95 14.75 -18.03
N ILE A 257 1.76 14.29 -16.80
CA ILE A 257 0.89 14.95 -15.83
C ILE A 257 1.64 16.20 -15.32
N PRO A 258 1.06 17.41 -15.43
CA PRO A 258 1.65 18.61 -14.84
C PRO A 258 1.88 18.42 -13.34
N THR A 259 2.99 18.94 -12.82
CA THR A 259 3.34 18.83 -11.40
C THR A 259 3.71 20.20 -10.85
N PHE A 260 3.32 20.48 -9.62
CA PHE A 260 3.51 21.77 -8.97
C PHE A 260 4.05 21.59 -7.55
N LYS A 261 4.80 22.59 -7.07
CA LYS A 261 5.42 22.56 -5.75
C LYS A 261 4.48 23.13 -4.69
N VAL A 262 4.21 22.34 -3.65
CA VAL A 262 3.60 22.84 -2.40
C VAL A 262 4.72 23.11 -1.41
N THR A 263 4.87 24.37 -1.00
CA THR A 263 5.85 24.81 -0.01
C THR A 263 5.14 25.22 1.27
N VAL A 264 5.60 24.72 2.42
CA VAL A 264 5.19 25.14 3.76
C VAL A 264 6.30 25.98 4.37
N VAL A 265 5.92 27.09 4.99
CA VAL A 265 6.80 27.98 5.78
C VAL A 265 6.25 28.04 7.20
N THR A 266 7.08 27.79 8.21
CA THR A 266 6.70 28.02 9.62
C THR A 266 6.87 29.48 9.99
N ALA A 267 5.91 30.07 10.69
CA ALA A 267 5.97 31.46 11.15
C ALA A 267 5.53 31.62 12.63
N GLY A 268 5.89 32.75 13.23
CA GLY A 268 5.72 33.00 14.67
C GLY A 268 6.95 32.58 15.47
N ASN A 269 6.87 32.72 16.80
CA ASN A 269 7.96 32.44 17.73
C ASN A 269 7.79 31.09 18.47
N GLY A 270 6.70 30.37 18.21
CA GLY A 270 6.52 28.99 18.64
C GLY A 270 7.23 28.01 17.72
N VAL A 271 7.28 26.75 18.13
CA VAL A 271 7.84 25.62 17.37
C VAL A 271 6.76 24.59 17.13
N GLY A 272 6.81 23.94 15.97
CA GLY A 272 5.90 22.86 15.61
C GLY A 272 6.31 22.19 14.30
N ARG A 273 5.62 21.11 13.96
CA ARG A 273 5.85 20.27 12.78
C ARG A 273 4.60 20.27 11.91
N VAL A 274 4.80 20.31 10.59
CA VAL A 274 3.73 20.17 9.60
C VAL A 274 3.95 18.90 8.77
N THR A 275 2.90 18.13 8.59
CA THR A 275 2.85 16.91 7.76
C THR A 275 1.78 17.03 6.68
N SER A 276 1.86 16.20 5.62
CA SER A 276 0.83 16.12 4.58
C SER A 276 0.21 14.74 4.41
N SER A 277 -1.04 14.72 3.92
CA SER A 277 -1.67 13.58 3.26
C SER A 277 -2.12 13.99 1.86
N PRO A 278 -1.65 13.34 0.77
CA PRO A 278 -0.64 12.28 0.73
C PRO A 278 0.72 12.69 1.34
N ALA A 279 1.48 11.71 1.81
CA ALA A 279 2.79 11.94 2.42
C ALA A 279 3.79 12.55 1.43
N GLY A 280 4.58 13.51 1.90
CA GLY A 280 5.59 14.21 1.10
C GLY A 280 6.11 15.50 1.73
N ILE A 281 5.32 16.12 2.61
CA ILE A 281 5.75 17.14 3.56
C ILE A 281 5.80 16.48 4.95
N ASP A 282 6.94 16.62 5.63
CA ASP A 282 7.12 16.37 7.05
C ASP A 282 8.33 17.18 7.55
N CYS A 283 8.09 18.31 8.23
CA CYS A 283 9.18 19.19 8.67
C CYS A 283 8.81 20.10 9.86
N PRO A 284 9.79 20.44 10.73
CA PRO A 284 9.63 21.39 11.83
C PRO A 284 9.95 22.85 11.42
N GLY A 285 9.81 23.18 10.14
CA GLY A 285 10.36 24.40 9.55
C GLY A 285 9.90 24.61 8.11
N THR A 286 10.60 25.45 7.34
CA THR A 286 10.33 25.61 5.91
C THR A 286 10.74 24.37 5.12
N CYS A 287 9.80 23.73 4.43
CA CYS A 287 10.07 22.67 3.46
C CYS A 287 9.02 22.63 2.35
N GLY A 288 9.15 21.74 1.37
CA GLY A 288 8.15 21.60 0.32
C GLY A 288 8.45 20.44 -0.61
N THR A 289 7.41 19.95 -1.29
CA THR A 289 7.49 18.82 -2.21
C THR A 289 6.67 19.07 -3.47
N ILE A 290 6.81 18.20 -4.47
CA ILE A 290 6.13 18.29 -5.76
C ILE A 290 4.99 17.28 -5.79
N PHE A 291 3.79 17.75 -6.14
CA PHE A 291 2.60 16.91 -6.32
C PHE A 291 2.08 17.02 -7.77
N PRO A 292 1.46 15.97 -8.32
CA PRO A 292 0.68 16.06 -9.56
C PRO A 292 -0.46 17.08 -9.45
N VAL A 293 -0.84 17.68 -10.58
CA VAL A 293 -2.06 18.48 -10.70
C VAL A 293 -3.29 17.69 -10.24
N ASP A 294 -4.29 18.39 -9.72
CA ASP A 294 -5.52 17.87 -9.12
C ASP A 294 -5.37 17.03 -7.85
N THR A 295 -4.14 16.78 -7.37
CA THR A 295 -3.92 16.15 -6.05
C THR A 295 -4.57 17.00 -4.96
N ALA A 296 -5.43 16.39 -4.15
CA ALA A 296 -5.91 16.98 -2.90
C ALA A 296 -4.86 16.73 -1.80
N VAL A 297 -4.26 17.80 -1.29
CA VAL A 297 -3.24 17.77 -0.24
C VAL A 297 -3.83 18.37 1.03
N THR A 298 -4.03 17.55 2.05
CA THR A 298 -4.37 17.99 3.42
C THR A 298 -3.09 18.19 4.21
N LEU A 299 -2.96 19.33 4.90
CA LEU A 299 -1.86 19.62 5.81
C LEU A 299 -2.33 19.54 7.26
N SER A 300 -1.52 18.90 8.10
CA SER A 300 -1.74 18.76 9.53
C SER A 300 -0.58 19.39 10.29
N ALA A 301 -0.87 20.16 11.33
CA ALA A 301 0.13 20.85 12.15
C ALA A 301 0.06 20.39 13.61
N ALA A 302 1.22 20.16 14.22
CA ALA A 302 1.38 19.82 15.63
C ALA A 302 2.41 20.76 16.28
N ALA A 303 2.02 21.47 17.34
CA ALA A 303 2.92 22.32 18.09
C ALA A 303 3.82 21.50 19.05
N ASP A 304 4.97 22.05 19.48
CA ASP A 304 5.69 21.54 20.65
C ASP A 304 4.93 21.87 21.96
N ALA A 305 5.28 21.22 23.07
CA ALA A 305 4.61 21.44 24.36
C ALA A 305 4.75 22.86 24.94
N LEU A 306 5.65 23.68 24.35
CA LEU A 306 5.91 25.08 24.68
C LEU A 306 5.18 26.06 23.74
N SER A 307 4.36 25.57 22.81
CA SER A 307 3.78 26.36 21.72
C SER A 307 2.32 25.99 21.45
N LYS A 308 1.65 26.83 20.64
CA LYS A 308 0.26 26.70 20.25
C LYS A 308 0.16 26.90 18.74
N PHE A 309 -0.52 25.99 18.04
CA PHE A 309 -0.80 26.19 16.62
C PHE A 309 -1.89 27.24 16.47
N ALA A 310 -1.59 28.33 15.78
CA ALA A 310 -2.49 29.47 15.60
C ALA A 310 -3.32 29.37 14.31
N GLY A 311 -2.85 28.59 13.33
CA GLY A 311 -3.55 28.34 12.07
C GLY A 311 -2.63 28.32 10.85
N PHE A 312 -3.21 27.93 9.72
CA PHE A 312 -2.63 28.10 8.39
C PHE A 312 -3.00 29.47 7.81
N ASP A 313 -2.17 29.95 6.88
CA ASP A 313 -2.40 31.13 6.03
C ASP A 313 -1.72 30.96 4.65
N GLY A 314 -1.97 31.86 3.70
CA GLY A 314 -1.46 31.78 2.32
C GLY A 314 -2.44 31.07 1.37
N THR A 315 -1.99 30.04 0.65
CA THR A 315 -2.84 29.30 -0.32
C THR A 315 -4.04 28.57 0.33
N CYS A 316 -4.01 28.37 1.65
CA CYS A 316 -5.12 27.88 2.46
C CYS A 316 -5.04 28.54 3.85
N SER A 317 -6.16 28.71 4.55
CA SER A 317 -6.16 29.40 5.84
C SER A 317 -7.13 28.82 6.87
N GLY A 318 -6.86 29.09 8.16
CA GLY A 318 -7.65 28.62 9.29
C GLY A 318 -7.05 27.40 10.01
N ALA A 319 -7.81 26.78 10.91
CA ALA A 319 -7.31 25.70 11.78
C ALA A 319 -6.99 24.38 11.05
N ALA A 320 -7.45 24.21 9.80
CA ALA A 320 -7.16 23.06 8.96
C ALA A 320 -6.92 23.54 7.53
N CYS A 321 -6.01 22.88 6.81
CA CYS A 321 -5.73 23.19 5.41
C CYS A 321 -5.95 21.94 4.54
N THR A 322 -6.73 22.10 3.47
CA THR A 322 -6.74 21.16 2.35
C THR A 322 -6.81 21.96 1.06
N LEU A 323 -5.85 21.74 0.17
CA LEU A 323 -5.71 22.44 -1.09
C LEU A 323 -5.73 21.44 -2.25
N ARG A 324 -6.28 21.83 -3.40
CA ARG A 324 -6.23 21.05 -4.64
C ARG A 324 -5.16 21.66 -5.54
N VAL A 325 -4.15 20.88 -5.89
CA VAL A 325 -2.93 21.36 -6.54
C VAL A 325 -3.22 21.75 -8.00
N ALA A 326 -3.26 23.06 -8.29
CA ALA A 326 -3.52 23.61 -9.62
C ALA A 326 -2.42 24.56 -10.14
N ALA A 327 -1.55 25.00 -9.23
CA ALA A 327 -0.36 25.82 -9.47
C ALA A 327 0.60 25.60 -8.28
N ASP A 328 1.79 26.22 -8.31
CA ASP A 328 2.67 26.26 -7.13
C ASP A 328 1.96 26.95 -5.96
N ALA A 329 2.09 26.36 -4.76
CA ALA A 329 1.38 26.78 -3.55
C ALA A 329 2.36 27.14 -2.44
N ALA A 330 2.02 28.17 -1.66
CA ALA A 330 2.77 28.63 -0.51
C ALA A 330 1.82 28.73 0.69
N VAL A 331 2.03 27.87 1.68
CA VAL A 331 1.26 27.84 2.93
C VAL A 331 2.14 28.26 4.08
N VAL A 332 1.67 29.17 4.90
CA VAL A 332 2.28 29.53 6.18
C VAL A 332 1.59 28.73 7.28
N ALA A 333 2.35 28.08 8.15
CA ALA A 333 1.85 27.44 9.36
C ALA A 333 2.34 28.24 10.57
N LYS A 334 1.41 28.90 11.28
CA LYS A 334 1.76 29.78 12.39
C LYS A 334 1.76 29.04 13.73
N PHE A 335 2.88 29.12 14.45
CA PHE A 335 3.03 28.65 15.81
C PHE A 335 3.39 29.83 16.72
N ASP A 336 2.58 30.09 17.73
CA ASP A 336 2.85 31.10 18.76
C ASP A 336 3.33 30.40 20.06
N PRO A 337 4.14 31.05 20.92
CA PRO A 337 4.50 30.49 22.22
C PRO A 337 3.28 30.27 23.13
N ARG A 338 3.33 29.25 23.99
CA ARG A 338 2.33 29.01 25.04
C ARG A 338 2.41 30.16 26.06
N ARG A 339 1.32 30.92 26.20
CA ARG A 339 1.22 32.10 27.09
C ARG A 339 0.68 31.73 28.46
N TYR A 340 1.03 32.55 29.46
CA TYR A 340 0.66 32.35 30.86
C TYR A 340 0.05 33.61 31.48
N ALA A 341 -1.12 33.47 32.10
CA ALA A 341 -1.68 34.49 32.98
C ALA A 341 -1.12 34.32 34.40
N ALA A 342 -0.61 35.39 35.01
CA ALA A 342 -0.11 35.37 36.39
C ALA A 342 -1.21 35.71 37.40
N ARG A 343 -1.37 34.86 38.43
CA ARG A 343 -2.24 35.10 39.59
C ARG A 343 -1.39 35.20 40.86
N ASP A 344 -1.50 36.32 41.57
CA ASP A 344 -0.94 36.47 42.91
C ASP A 344 -1.75 35.61 43.92
N LEU A 345 -1.06 34.77 44.68
CA LEU A 345 -1.68 33.97 45.75
C LEU A 345 -1.91 34.78 47.03
N SER A 346 -1.47 36.03 47.07
CA SER A 346 -1.48 36.94 48.23
C SER A 346 -0.54 36.49 49.36
N VAL A 347 -0.69 37.11 50.54
CA VAL A 347 0.06 36.81 51.76
C VAL A 347 -0.94 36.73 52.93
N PRO A 348 -0.81 35.78 53.86
CA PRO A 348 -1.66 35.73 55.05
C PRO A 348 -1.52 36.97 55.96
N GLY A 349 -2.51 37.19 56.81
CA GLY A 349 -2.66 38.43 57.59
C GLY A 349 -1.46 38.74 58.48
N GLY A 350 -0.77 39.86 58.20
CA GLY A 350 0.39 40.33 58.95
C GLY A 350 1.76 39.97 58.36
N GLY A 351 1.79 39.19 57.28
CA GLY A 351 3.03 38.85 56.57
C GLY A 351 3.44 39.89 55.53
N TRP A 352 4.69 39.82 55.09
CA TRP A 352 5.19 40.62 53.96
C TRP A 352 5.75 39.79 52.80
N TRP A 353 5.91 38.47 52.96
CA TRP A 353 6.38 37.57 51.89
C TRP A 353 5.65 36.22 51.85
N THR A 354 5.60 35.62 50.65
CA THR A 354 5.18 34.25 50.37
C THR A 354 6.11 33.60 49.34
N ALA A 355 6.39 32.31 49.48
CA ALA A 355 7.11 31.48 48.50
C ALA A 355 6.50 30.07 48.46
N PRO A 356 6.06 29.56 47.30
CA PRO A 356 5.50 28.21 47.18
C PRO A 356 6.63 27.18 47.08
N THR A 357 6.53 26.05 47.78
CA THR A 357 7.43 24.90 47.54
C THR A 357 6.88 23.99 46.45
N GLY A 358 5.56 23.80 46.38
CA GLY A 358 4.98 22.88 45.42
C GLY A 358 3.48 23.03 45.20
N ILE A 359 3.01 22.42 44.11
CA ILE A 359 1.62 22.34 43.67
C ILE A 359 1.21 20.86 43.59
N SER A 360 -0.03 20.55 43.97
CA SER A 360 -0.60 19.20 43.82
C SER A 360 -0.70 18.82 42.35
N ARG A 361 -0.65 17.51 42.05
CA ARG A 361 -0.79 16.93 40.71
C ARG A 361 -2.00 17.44 39.89
N THR A 362 -3.07 17.82 40.58
CA THR A 362 -4.36 18.32 40.06
C THR A 362 -4.48 19.84 39.96
N GLY A 363 -3.46 20.61 40.35
CA GLY A 363 -3.49 22.08 40.39
C GLY A 363 -4.34 22.72 41.51
N THR A 364 -5.10 21.91 42.25
CA THR A 364 -6.10 22.37 43.23
C THR A 364 -5.51 22.84 44.55
N LEU A 365 -4.28 22.48 44.88
CA LEU A 365 -3.61 22.85 46.12
C LEU A 365 -2.19 23.35 45.86
N VAL A 366 -1.79 24.41 46.57
CA VAL A 366 -0.40 24.90 46.63
C VAL A 366 0.02 25.00 48.08
N ALA A 367 1.25 24.59 48.41
CA ALA A 367 1.82 24.72 49.75
C ALA A 367 3.21 25.35 49.70
N GLY A 368 3.57 26.05 50.77
CA GLY A 368 4.86 26.71 50.90
C GLY A 368 5.00 27.49 52.20
N THR A 369 5.99 28.37 52.24
CA THR A 369 6.29 29.20 53.41
C THR A 369 5.87 30.65 53.19
N TRP A 370 5.42 31.27 54.29
CA TRP A 370 5.15 32.69 54.39
C TRP A 370 5.80 33.24 55.66
N GLY A 371 5.88 34.57 55.78
CA GLY A 371 6.35 35.12 57.03
C GLY A 371 6.22 36.62 57.25
N GLY A 372 6.42 36.93 58.52
CA GLY A 372 6.59 38.26 59.09
C GLY A 372 7.67 38.20 60.17
N SER A 373 7.28 38.29 61.44
CA SER A 373 8.19 38.09 62.59
C SER A 373 8.68 36.64 62.78
N ALA A 374 8.04 35.67 62.12
CA ALA A 374 8.43 34.27 62.07
C ALA A 374 8.06 33.66 60.70
N GLN A 375 8.59 32.47 60.40
CA GLN A 375 8.23 31.68 59.22
C GLN A 375 7.15 30.63 59.58
N GLN A 376 6.13 30.53 58.75
CA GLN A 376 4.99 29.62 58.90
C GLN A 376 4.62 28.96 57.57
N MET A 377 3.93 27.81 57.62
CA MET A 377 3.39 27.14 56.45
C MET A 377 2.05 27.76 56.03
N PHE A 378 1.90 28.05 54.74
CA PHE A 378 0.58 28.32 54.15
C PHE A 378 0.10 27.12 53.32
N VAL A 379 -1.21 27.02 53.17
CA VAL A 379 -1.87 26.17 52.16
C VAL A 379 -2.84 27.05 51.38
N TRP A 380 -2.89 26.86 50.07
CA TRP A 380 -3.82 27.54 49.17
C TRP A 380 -4.68 26.52 48.45
N ASP A 381 -5.99 26.79 48.37
CA ASP A 381 -7.03 25.92 47.78
C ASP A 381 -7.96 26.66 46.79
N GLY A 382 -7.59 27.88 46.43
CA GLY A 382 -8.46 28.89 45.84
C GLY A 382 -8.35 30.22 46.58
N ALA A 383 -8.22 30.17 47.91
CA ALA A 383 -7.75 31.26 48.77
C ALA A 383 -6.49 30.82 49.54
N ILE A 384 -5.71 31.76 50.10
CA ILE A 384 -4.52 31.44 50.90
C ILE A 384 -4.88 31.40 52.39
N HIS A 385 -4.49 30.32 53.06
CA HIS A 385 -4.75 30.09 54.48
C HIS A 385 -3.43 29.93 55.23
N ASP A 386 -3.31 30.57 56.39
CA ASP A 386 -2.28 30.19 57.36
C ASP A 386 -2.68 28.84 58.01
N SER A 387 -1.69 27.96 58.18
CA SER A 387 -1.87 26.69 58.89
C SER A 387 -1.63 26.79 60.40
N GLY A 388 -1.06 27.91 60.87
CA GLY A 388 -0.59 28.09 62.24
C GLY A 388 0.69 27.31 62.57
N ILE A 389 1.23 26.54 61.61
CA ILE A 389 2.42 25.70 61.82
C ILE A 389 3.68 26.53 61.57
N PHE A 390 4.43 26.79 62.65
CA PHE A 390 5.79 27.29 62.58
C PHE A 390 6.72 26.16 62.08
N THR A 391 7.42 26.38 60.98
CA THR A 391 8.26 25.34 60.36
C THR A 391 9.51 25.96 59.72
N PRO A 392 10.70 25.33 59.84
CA PRO A 392 11.89 25.70 59.10
C PRO A 392 11.80 25.37 57.60
N TRP A 393 11.00 24.37 57.20
CA TRP A 393 10.90 23.93 55.81
C TRP A 393 9.60 23.20 55.48
N VAL A 394 8.89 23.66 54.44
CA VAL A 394 7.84 22.90 53.74
C VAL A 394 8.47 22.25 52.52
N GLY A 395 8.31 20.94 52.35
CA GLY A 395 8.87 20.14 51.26
C GLY A 395 7.93 19.96 50.06
N GLY A 396 6.67 19.59 50.29
CA GLY A 396 5.73 19.32 49.18
C GLY A 396 4.29 19.04 49.62
N VAL A 397 3.39 18.91 48.64
CA VAL A 397 1.94 18.69 48.83
C VAL A 397 1.38 17.72 47.79
N ASN A 398 0.46 16.85 48.19
CA ASN A 398 -0.29 15.97 47.27
C ASN A 398 -1.76 16.42 47.07
N GLU A 399 -2.40 15.86 46.06
CA GLU A 399 -3.81 16.08 45.68
C GLU A 399 -4.83 15.72 46.77
N TYR A 400 -4.41 14.99 47.81
CA TYR A 400 -5.26 14.62 48.95
C TYR A 400 -5.08 15.54 50.17
N GLY A 401 -4.45 16.70 50.02
CA GLY A 401 -4.25 17.66 51.12
C GLY A 401 -3.28 17.19 52.20
N VAL A 402 -2.35 16.30 51.85
CA VAL A 402 -1.19 15.99 52.68
C VAL A 402 -0.08 16.98 52.32
N VAL A 403 0.44 17.69 53.32
CA VAL A 403 1.63 18.54 53.20
C VAL A 403 2.74 17.94 54.04
N VAL A 404 3.99 18.00 53.58
CA VAL A 404 5.16 17.45 54.27
C VAL A 404 6.30 18.46 54.36
N GLY A 405 7.22 18.27 55.30
CA GLY A 405 8.36 19.14 55.53
C GLY A 405 9.19 18.71 56.74
N SER A 406 9.80 19.67 57.45
CA SER A 406 10.39 19.46 58.79
C SER A 406 9.88 20.47 59.81
N ILE A 407 9.89 20.09 61.09
CA ILE A 407 9.42 20.86 62.24
C ILE A 407 10.43 20.77 63.38
N ASN A 408 10.45 21.77 64.27
CA ASN A 408 11.35 21.80 65.42
C ASN A 408 11.03 20.66 66.40
N ALA A 409 12.05 19.92 66.82
CA ALA A 409 11.97 18.85 67.82
C ALA A 409 12.75 19.24 69.10
N GLU A 410 12.73 18.39 70.14
CA GLU A 410 13.51 18.61 71.38
C GLU A 410 15.02 18.70 71.11
N SER A 411 15.49 18.01 70.07
CA SER A 411 16.82 18.22 69.48
C SER A 411 16.70 18.18 67.95
N GLY A 412 17.16 19.23 67.27
CA GLY A 412 17.16 19.29 65.81
C GLY A 412 15.77 19.47 65.19
N TRP A 413 15.59 18.90 63.99
CA TRP A 413 14.35 19.03 63.20
C TRP A 413 13.89 17.64 62.77
N HIS A 414 12.60 17.34 62.93
CA HIS A 414 12.00 16.08 62.49
C HIS A 414 11.14 16.28 61.25
N ALA A 415 11.10 15.28 60.38
CA ALA A 415 10.19 15.22 59.24
C ALA A 415 8.74 15.16 59.74
N PHE A 416 7.85 15.96 59.16
CA PHE A 416 6.43 15.95 59.51
C PHE A 416 5.53 15.65 58.31
N ARG A 417 4.33 15.15 58.62
CA ARG A 417 3.19 15.07 57.73
C ARG A 417 2.02 15.83 58.35
N TRP A 418 1.49 16.82 57.65
CA TRP A 418 0.31 17.59 58.03
C TRP A 418 -0.87 17.19 57.16
N LYS A 419 -2.07 17.12 57.75
CA LYS A 419 -3.34 17.08 57.03
C LYS A 419 -4.46 17.66 57.89
N ALA A 420 -5.22 18.61 57.34
CA ALA A 420 -6.42 19.19 57.97
C ALA A 420 -6.19 19.66 59.43
N GLY A 421 -5.09 20.38 59.69
CA GLY A 421 -4.74 20.91 61.00
C GLY A 421 -3.92 19.96 61.90
N LEU A 422 -3.94 18.64 61.64
CA LEU A 422 -3.15 17.68 62.42
C LEU A 422 -1.73 17.56 61.86
N VAL A 423 -0.72 17.81 62.71
CA VAL A 423 0.69 17.45 62.45
C VAL A 423 0.96 16.06 63.02
N THR A 424 1.67 15.24 62.25
CA THR A 424 2.23 13.95 62.66
C THR A 424 3.74 13.98 62.47
N ASP A 425 4.50 13.70 63.53
CA ASP A 425 5.95 13.46 63.45
C ASP A 425 6.20 12.10 62.75
N LEU A 426 7.12 12.07 61.80
CA LEU A 426 7.50 10.89 61.02
C LEU A 426 8.76 10.18 61.59
N GLY A 427 9.43 10.80 62.57
CA GLY A 427 10.57 10.23 63.29
C GLY A 427 11.87 10.14 62.48
N THR A 428 12.84 9.40 63.04
CA THR A 428 14.20 9.28 62.51
C THR A 428 14.72 7.83 62.53
N LEU A 429 15.84 7.56 61.84
CA LEU A 429 16.60 6.30 61.95
C LEU A 429 17.44 6.22 63.24
N GLY A 430 16.99 6.85 64.33
CA GLY A 430 17.69 6.92 65.61
C GLY A 430 18.74 8.03 65.73
N GLY A 431 18.93 8.85 64.70
CA GLY A 431 19.67 10.11 64.78
C GLY A 431 18.78 11.30 65.16
N PRO A 432 19.36 12.50 65.36
CA PRO A 432 18.65 13.65 65.91
C PRO A 432 17.87 14.48 64.87
N SER A 433 17.76 14.07 63.60
CA SER A 433 17.01 14.83 62.59
C SER A 433 16.51 14.03 61.39
N SER A 434 15.47 14.55 60.75
CA SER A 434 14.93 14.13 59.46
C SER A 434 14.22 15.29 58.76
N ASN A 435 14.04 15.19 57.44
CA ASN A 435 13.26 16.15 56.65
C ASN A 435 12.54 15.43 55.51
N ALA A 436 11.26 15.76 55.30
CA ALA A 436 10.47 15.26 54.17
C ALA A 436 10.45 16.29 53.03
N LEU A 437 10.68 15.81 51.80
CA LEU A 437 10.86 16.65 50.62
C LEU A 437 9.86 16.34 49.49
N GLY A 438 9.33 15.13 49.41
CA GLY A 438 8.28 14.75 48.45
C GLY A 438 7.21 13.85 49.07
N VAL A 439 6.01 13.83 48.49
CA VAL A 439 4.90 12.95 48.90
C VAL A 439 4.05 12.56 47.68
N ASN A 440 3.75 11.27 47.52
CA ASN A 440 2.91 10.77 46.43
C ASN A 440 1.42 10.67 46.82
N GLY A 441 0.55 10.28 45.88
CA GLY A 441 -0.88 10.09 46.11
C GLY A 441 -1.22 9.08 47.22
N ASP A 442 -0.50 7.94 47.28
CA ASP A 442 -0.66 6.92 48.33
C ASP A 442 -0.26 7.42 49.73
N GLY A 443 0.38 8.58 49.82
CA GLY A 443 0.89 9.15 51.06
C GLY A 443 2.24 8.59 51.48
N ILE A 444 2.97 7.91 50.58
CA ILE A 444 4.39 7.60 50.76
C ILE A 444 5.15 8.92 50.73
N VAL A 445 5.95 9.17 51.76
CA VAL A 445 6.74 10.40 51.90
C VAL A 445 8.20 10.07 51.63
N ALA A 446 8.86 10.83 50.78
CA ALA A 446 10.28 10.71 50.46
C ALA A 446 11.08 11.85 51.11
N GLY A 447 12.29 11.56 51.57
CA GLY A 447 13.17 12.56 52.15
C GLY A 447 14.46 11.96 52.70
N TRP A 448 14.94 12.49 53.83
CA TRP A 448 16.13 11.98 54.49
C TRP A 448 15.99 11.90 56.01
N SER A 449 16.79 11.02 56.61
CA SER A 449 16.93 10.93 58.07
C SER A 449 18.38 10.61 58.46
N MET A 450 18.80 11.15 59.61
CA MET A 450 20.03 10.76 60.28
C MET A 450 19.85 9.44 61.03
N ARG A 451 20.82 8.55 60.89
CA ARG A 451 21.00 7.38 61.75
C ARG A 451 21.66 7.75 63.08
N ALA A 452 21.63 6.83 64.04
CA ALA A 452 22.33 6.95 65.32
C ALA A 452 23.87 7.11 65.20
N ASP A 453 24.47 6.73 64.07
CA ASP A 453 25.90 6.96 63.77
C ASP A 453 26.18 8.32 63.09
N GLY A 454 25.16 9.18 62.98
CA GLY A 454 25.24 10.50 62.35
C GLY A 454 25.18 10.50 60.82
N VAL A 455 25.17 9.32 60.17
CA VAL A 455 25.08 9.24 58.71
C VAL A 455 23.67 9.55 58.23
N GLN A 456 23.56 10.48 57.28
CA GLN A 456 22.31 10.86 56.62
C GLN A 456 21.95 9.86 55.50
N ARG A 457 20.69 9.42 55.46
CA ARG A 457 20.19 8.41 54.53
C ARG A 457 18.94 8.89 53.82
N ALA A 458 18.79 8.52 52.54
CA ALA A 458 17.54 8.62 51.81
C ALA A 458 16.53 7.65 52.43
N VAL A 459 15.33 8.14 52.72
CA VAL A 459 14.27 7.32 53.33
C VAL A 459 12.94 7.47 52.64
N ALA A 460 12.13 6.41 52.73
CA ALA A 460 10.70 6.46 52.50
C ALA A 460 9.97 6.23 53.83
N TRP A 461 9.04 7.11 54.18
CA TRP A 461 8.06 6.84 55.23
C TRP A 461 6.82 6.22 54.61
N THR A 462 6.43 5.07 55.15
CA THR A 462 5.35 4.21 54.65
C THR A 462 4.36 3.91 55.78
N ALA A 463 3.22 3.30 55.46
CA ALA A 463 2.28 2.81 56.49
C ALA A 463 2.90 1.72 57.40
N GLN A 464 4.01 1.11 56.97
CA GLN A 464 4.78 0.09 57.67
C GLN A 464 5.96 0.68 58.49
N GLY A 465 6.24 1.98 58.39
CA GLY A 465 7.33 2.66 59.08
C GLY A 465 8.38 3.29 58.15
N ILE A 466 9.55 3.61 58.70
CA ILE A 466 10.68 4.23 58.00
C ILE A 466 11.50 3.16 57.27
N VAL A 467 11.81 3.40 55.99
CA VAL A 467 12.62 2.51 55.15
C VAL A 467 13.91 3.23 54.74
N ASP A 468 15.08 2.74 55.18
CA ASP A 468 16.39 3.17 54.64
C ASP A 468 16.54 2.66 53.20
N LEU A 469 16.67 3.57 52.24
CA LEU A 469 16.79 3.24 50.81
C LEU A 469 18.22 2.85 50.39
N GLY A 470 19.21 3.04 51.27
CA GLY A 470 20.61 2.70 51.01
C GLY A 470 21.43 3.86 50.40
N SER A 471 22.64 3.52 49.98
CA SER A 471 23.62 4.41 49.31
C SER A 471 24.46 3.59 48.33
N LEU A 472 25.03 4.20 47.29
CA LEU A 472 25.88 3.49 46.31
C LEU A 472 27.19 2.93 46.89
N VAL A 473 27.60 3.37 48.07
CA VAL A 473 28.73 2.84 48.83
C VAL A 473 28.31 2.50 50.25
N ASP A 474 28.87 1.43 50.81
CA ASP A 474 28.56 1.01 52.18
C ASP A 474 28.88 2.11 53.20
N GLY A 475 27.95 2.34 54.14
CA GLY A 475 28.04 3.43 55.11
C GLY A 475 27.92 4.85 54.54
N GLY A 476 27.76 5.02 53.22
CA GLY A 476 27.67 6.32 52.56
C GLY A 476 26.42 7.14 52.89
N CYS A 477 26.50 8.44 52.63
CA CYS A 477 25.35 9.34 52.71
C CYS A 477 24.36 9.14 51.55
N SER A 478 23.09 9.46 51.76
CA SER A 478 22.09 9.59 50.69
C SER A 478 20.93 10.52 51.05
N TYR A 479 20.22 10.99 50.03
CA TYR A 479 19.15 11.97 50.07
C TYR A 479 18.05 11.56 49.08
N ALA A 480 16.78 11.66 49.44
CA ALA A 480 15.67 11.65 48.48
C ALA A 480 15.02 13.04 48.43
N ASN A 481 14.63 13.46 47.23
CA ASN A 481 14.01 14.76 46.95
C ASN A 481 12.62 14.57 46.33
N GLY A 482 12.48 13.71 45.32
CA GLY A 482 11.25 13.52 44.55
C GLY A 482 10.74 12.08 44.56
N ILE A 483 9.43 11.92 44.31
CA ILE A 483 8.73 10.63 44.26
C ILE A 483 7.58 10.71 43.23
N ASN A 484 7.35 9.66 42.44
CA ASN A 484 6.21 9.58 41.51
C ASN A 484 5.06 8.70 42.04
N SER A 485 3.95 8.57 41.31
CA SER A 485 2.80 7.77 41.74
C SER A 485 3.18 6.31 42.03
N ALA A 486 4.03 5.70 41.21
CA ALA A 486 4.52 4.33 41.39
C ALA A 486 5.47 4.11 42.58
N GLY A 487 5.71 5.13 43.41
CA GLY A 487 6.59 5.06 44.57
C GLY A 487 8.09 5.02 44.22
N VAL A 488 8.46 5.32 42.97
CA VAL A 488 9.86 5.40 42.55
C VAL A 488 10.43 6.73 43.03
N ILE A 489 11.54 6.67 43.76
CA ILE A 489 12.13 7.81 44.46
C ILE A 489 13.42 8.26 43.75
N VAL A 490 13.68 9.56 43.72
CA VAL A 490 14.91 10.16 43.17
C VAL A 490 15.55 11.13 44.15
N GLY A 491 16.85 11.31 44.03
CA GLY A 491 17.62 12.22 44.87
C GLY A 491 19.11 12.13 44.57
N SER A 492 19.92 11.91 45.60
CA SER A 492 21.37 11.79 45.46
C SER A 492 22.03 10.91 46.52
N THR A 493 23.29 10.54 46.27
CA THR A 493 24.08 9.61 47.10
C THR A 493 25.56 9.98 47.10
N CYS A 494 26.23 9.76 48.22
CA CYS A 494 27.68 9.76 48.29
C CYS A 494 28.28 8.69 47.36
N THR A 495 29.50 8.95 46.89
CA THR A 495 30.37 8.02 46.15
C THR A 495 31.69 7.81 46.88
N ALA A 496 32.45 6.77 46.50
CA ALA A 496 33.75 6.47 47.10
C ALA A 496 34.80 7.59 46.88
N ALA A 497 34.61 8.43 45.86
CA ALA A 497 35.49 9.55 45.53
C ALA A 497 35.10 10.87 46.23
N ALA A 498 34.33 10.80 47.33
CA ALA A 498 33.79 11.94 48.10
C ALA A 498 32.87 12.92 47.33
N GLY A 499 32.56 12.66 46.06
CA GLY A 499 31.54 13.37 45.30
C GLY A 499 30.13 12.82 45.53
N VAL A 500 29.11 13.60 45.16
CA VAL A 500 27.70 13.22 45.23
C VAL A 500 27.13 13.01 43.82
N ARG A 501 26.38 11.91 43.62
CA ARG A 501 25.73 11.55 42.35
C ARG A 501 24.22 11.60 42.45
N ALA A 502 23.55 11.91 41.35
CA ALA A 502 22.11 11.81 41.23
C ALA A 502 21.70 10.35 41.14
N ALA A 503 20.64 9.97 41.85
CA ALA A 503 20.27 8.58 42.03
C ALA A 503 18.76 8.36 41.85
N ARG A 504 18.40 7.19 41.31
CA ARG A 504 17.04 6.63 41.39
C ARG A 504 17.04 5.43 42.33
N PHE A 505 16.21 5.50 43.36
CA PHE A 505 16.01 4.44 44.35
C PHE A 505 14.80 3.61 43.92
N ARG A 506 15.03 2.36 43.54
CA ARG A 506 13.99 1.38 43.14
C ARG A 506 13.58 0.46 44.30
N GLY A 507 14.26 0.56 45.44
CA GLY A 507 14.02 -0.19 46.67
C GLY A 507 15.24 -0.12 47.59
N PRO A 508 15.17 -0.70 48.81
CA PRO A 508 16.29 -0.72 49.75
C PRO A 508 17.55 -1.34 49.13
N GLY A 509 18.62 -0.55 49.00
CA GLY A 509 19.88 -0.97 48.38
C GLY A 509 19.84 -1.14 46.85
N LEU A 510 18.69 -0.95 46.19
CA LEU A 510 18.54 -1.05 44.75
C LEU A 510 18.54 0.36 44.13
N ILE A 511 19.74 0.83 43.79
CA ILE A 511 20.01 2.23 43.44
C ILE A 511 20.70 2.31 42.07
N ASP A 512 20.17 3.16 41.20
CA ASP A 512 20.78 3.47 39.91
C ASP A 512 21.55 4.79 39.99
N ASP A 513 22.83 4.82 39.60
CA ASP A 513 23.56 6.07 39.30
C ASP A 513 23.05 6.65 37.98
N LEU A 514 22.63 7.92 37.99
CA LEU A 514 22.12 8.61 36.80
C LEU A 514 23.24 9.30 35.99
N GLY A 515 24.45 9.37 36.51
CA GLY A 515 25.62 9.99 35.87
C GLY A 515 25.90 11.42 36.32
N SER A 516 26.67 12.14 35.51
CA SER A 516 27.12 13.52 35.74
C SER A 516 27.77 14.12 34.49
N PHE A 517 27.77 15.45 34.36
CA PHE A 517 28.55 16.18 33.36
C PHE A 517 30.00 16.47 33.78
N GLY A 518 30.41 16.08 34.99
CA GLY A 518 31.80 16.10 35.44
C GLY A 518 31.99 16.33 36.95
N GLY A 519 31.03 16.99 37.61
CA GLY A 519 31.07 17.28 39.05
C GLY A 519 30.00 16.54 39.87
N THR A 520 29.55 17.19 40.94
CA THR A 520 28.39 16.77 41.75
C THR A 520 27.09 16.87 40.93
N THR A 521 26.15 15.96 41.19
CA THR A 521 24.87 15.89 40.48
C THR A 521 23.74 15.54 41.45
N ILE A 522 22.57 16.18 41.31
CA ILE A 522 21.41 15.96 42.19
C ILE A 522 20.14 15.87 41.34
N ALA A 523 19.38 14.78 41.46
CA ALA A 523 18.01 14.70 40.95
C ALA A 523 17.05 15.33 41.97
N LEU A 524 16.06 16.08 41.48
CA LEU A 524 15.11 16.83 42.31
C LEU A 524 13.68 16.31 42.15
N ALA A 525 13.24 16.00 40.93
CA ALA A 525 11.91 15.50 40.65
C ALA A 525 11.88 14.38 39.60
N ILE A 526 10.80 13.60 39.61
CA ILE A 526 10.51 12.49 38.71
C ILE A 526 9.01 12.48 38.39
N ASN A 527 8.64 12.27 37.12
CA ASN A 527 7.24 12.10 36.73
C ASN A 527 6.82 10.60 36.63
N ASP A 528 5.56 10.34 36.29
CA ASP A 528 5.04 8.98 36.17
C ASP A 528 5.61 8.18 34.99
N SER A 529 6.09 8.83 33.92
CA SER A 529 6.80 8.15 32.82
C SER A 529 8.27 7.84 33.13
N GLY A 530 8.76 8.21 34.31
CA GLY A 530 10.13 7.96 34.76
C GLY A 530 11.15 8.95 34.23
N LEU A 531 10.71 10.09 33.68
CA LEU A 531 11.54 11.23 33.32
C LEU A 531 12.02 11.92 34.61
N ILE A 532 13.33 12.08 34.77
CA ILE A 532 13.94 12.64 35.99
C ILE A 532 14.60 13.98 35.65
N VAL A 533 14.44 14.98 36.51
CA VAL A 533 15.08 16.29 36.34
C VAL A 533 15.88 16.71 37.57
N GLY A 534 16.84 17.59 37.38
CA GLY A 534 17.73 18.08 38.43
C GLY A 534 18.80 19.01 37.88
N TYR A 535 19.99 18.97 38.47
CA TYR A 535 21.16 19.71 37.99
C TYR A 535 22.48 18.95 38.19
N SER A 536 23.46 19.24 37.32
CA SER A 536 24.83 18.71 37.39
C SER A 536 25.86 19.83 37.27
N TYR A 537 26.88 19.80 38.11
CA TYR A 537 28.09 20.60 37.91
C TYR A 537 28.90 20.08 36.72
N LEU A 538 29.53 21.02 36.02
CA LEU A 538 30.50 20.82 34.95
C LEU A 538 31.93 21.08 35.48
N PRO A 539 33.00 20.62 34.79
CA PRO A 539 34.39 20.76 35.27
C PRO A 539 34.91 22.20 35.42
N ASN A 540 34.20 23.18 34.86
CA ASN A 540 34.49 24.62 34.98
C ASN A 540 33.87 25.26 36.24
N GLY A 541 33.08 24.52 37.02
CA GLY A 541 32.38 25.02 38.22
C GLY A 541 30.97 25.59 37.97
N THR A 542 30.52 25.73 36.72
CA THR A 542 29.10 26.03 36.43
C THR A 542 28.25 24.78 36.64
N PHE A 543 26.93 24.95 36.77
CA PHE A 543 25.99 23.83 36.82
C PHE A 543 24.83 24.04 35.87
N HIS A 544 24.46 23.02 35.11
CA HIS A 544 23.31 23.06 34.22
C HIS A 544 22.21 22.15 34.73
N GLY A 545 20.97 22.49 34.40
CA GLY A 545 19.84 21.60 34.54
C GLY A 545 20.05 20.35 33.69
N PHE A 546 19.55 19.20 34.14
CA PHE A 546 19.51 18.01 33.30
C PHE A 546 18.09 17.43 33.22
N VAL A 547 17.86 16.71 32.13
CA VAL A 547 16.75 15.77 31.97
C VAL A 547 17.36 14.39 31.73
N TYR A 548 16.85 13.37 32.41
CA TYR A 548 17.28 11.98 32.24
C TYR A 548 16.12 11.16 31.68
N SER A 549 16.29 10.67 30.44
CA SER A 549 15.38 9.76 29.74
C SER A 549 16.17 8.60 29.13
N ASP A 550 15.53 7.47 28.87
CA ASP A 550 16.10 6.38 28.05
C ASP A 550 17.48 5.86 28.51
N GLY A 551 17.76 5.95 29.81
CA GLY A 551 19.03 5.56 30.43
C GLY A 551 20.16 6.60 30.34
N LYS A 552 19.88 7.81 29.82
CA LYS A 552 20.88 8.84 29.51
C LYS A 552 20.54 10.18 30.16
N MET A 553 21.55 10.82 30.75
CA MET A 553 21.51 12.22 31.18
C MET A 553 21.72 13.16 29.98
N ILE A 554 20.83 14.15 29.82
CA ILE A 554 20.79 15.12 28.74
C ILE A 554 20.90 16.52 29.37
N ASP A 555 21.83 17.35 28.87
CA ASP A 555 21.99 18.73 29.31
C ASP A 555 20.78 19.57 28.84
N ALA A 556 20.14 20.27 29.78
CA ALA A 556 19.01 21.16 29.49
C ALA A 556 19.45 22.53 28.98
N GLY A 557 20.75 22.85 29.08
CA GLY A 557 21.33 24.11 28.65
C GLY A 557 21.05 25.26 29.62
N THR A 558 21.22 26.47 29.09
CA THR A 558 21.20 27.72 29.87
C THR A 558 20.42 28.82 29.15
N LEU A 559 19.98 29.84 29.90
CA LEU A 559 19.55 31.11 29.30
C LEU A 559 20.79 31.96 28.92
N PRO A 560 20.70 32.84 27.90
CA PRO A 560 21.79 33.74 27.54
C PRO A 560 22.28 34.58 28.73
N GLY A 561 23.56 34.47 29.07
CA GLY A 561 24.18 35.19 30.19
C GLY A 561 23.95 34.58 31.57
N MET A 562 23.22 33.47 31.69
CA MET A 562 22.91 32.81 32.97
C MET A 562 23.47 31.39 33.02
N PRO A 563 24.77 31.22 33.31
CA PRO A 563 25.48 29.94 33.17
C PRO A 563 25.14 28.90 34.26
N TYR A 564 24.25 29.24 35.20
CA TYR A 564 23.79 28.35 36.26
C TYR A 564 22.29 28.08 36.09
N THR A 565 21.90 26.82 35.88
CA THR A 565 20.49 26.43 35.71
C THR A 565 20.12 25.18 36.50
N GLN A 566 18.88 25.12 36.97
CA GLN A 566 18.33 24.00 37.74
C GLN A 566 16.89 23.74 37.29
N LEU A 567 16.55 22.47 37.08
CA LEU A 567 15.16 22.01 36.92
C LEU A 567 14.69 21.35 38.21
N ALA A 568 13.67 21.92 38.84
CA ALA A 568 13.17 21.56 40.16
C ALA A 568 11.96 20.60 40.13
N ALA A 569 11.07 20.76 39.15
CA ALA A 569 9.85 19.94 39.01
C ALA A 569 9.58 19.56 37.54
N VAL A 570 8.81 18.50 37.31
CA VAL A 570 8.47 17.98 35.96
C VAL A 570 7.11 17.28 35.97
N ASN A 571 6.29 17.48 34.93
CA ASN A 571 4.95 16.89 34.79
C ASN A 571 4.90 15.73 33.77
N GLY A 572 3.73 15.11 33.59
CA GLY A 572 3.49 14.02 32.64
C GLY A 572 3.78 14.33 31.17
N ASP A 573 3.52 15.57 30.72
CA ASP A 573 3.85 16.05 29.36
C ASP A 573 5.37 16.17 29.10
N GLY A 574 6.20 16.01 30.14
CA GLY A 574 7.64 16.24 30.07
C GLY A 574 8.02 17.72 30.08
N LEU A 575 7.09 18.61 30.49
CA LEU A 575 7.42 20.00 30.82
C LEU A 575 8.08 20.04 32.19
N ALA A 576 9.26 20.65 32.26
CA ALA A 576 10.04 20.82 33.47
C ALA A 576 10.22 22.30 33.81
N VAL A 577 10.27 22.66 35.09
CA VAL A 577 10.37 24.04 35.55
C VAL A 577 11.45 24.22 36.61
N GLY A 578 11.97 25.44 36.72
CA GLY A 578 13.02 25.75 37.70
C GLY A 578 13.50 27.20 37.62
N HIS A 579 14.82 27.40 37.67
CA HIS A 579 15.43 28.72 37.52
C HIS A 579 16.75 28.69 36.72
N ALA A 580 17.11 29.87 36.22
CA ALA A 580 18.43 30.23 35.71
C ALA A 580 18.98 31.44 36.49
N THR A 581 20.29 31.56 36.63
CA THR A 581 20.93 32.72 37.28
C THR A 581 22.28 33.08 36.68
N ASP A 582 22.64 34.37 36.77
CA ASP A 582 23.99 34.89 36.49
C ASP A 582 25.04 34.46 37.55
N GLY A 583 24.59 33.93 38.69
CA GLY A 583 25.44 33.57 39.83
C GLY A 583 25.78 34.74 40.76
N MET A 584 25.08 35.87 40.63
CA MET A 584 25.29 37.06 41.44
C MET A 584 23.98 37.60 42.05
N VAL A 585 23.06 38.07 41.21
CA VAL A 585 21.85 38.81 41.65
C VAL A 585 20.63 38.48 40.79
N ILE A 586 20.82 38.18 39.51
CA ILE A 586 19.71 37.93 38.59
C ILE A 586 19.35 36.46 38.63
N SER A 587 18.10 36.16 38.99
CA SER A 587 17.52 34.82 38.82
C SER A 587 16.16 34.94 38.13
N HIS A 588 15.97 34.15 37.07
CA HIS A 588 14.77 34.09 36.25
C HIS A 588 14.17 32.68 36.32
N ALA A 589 12.85 32.59 36.45
CA ALA A 589 12.12 31.33 36.41
C ALA A 589 12.13 30.77 34.98
N VAL A 590 12.39 29.46 34.83
CA VAL A 590 12.45 28.81 33.51
C VAL A 590 11.44 27.70 33.34
N LEU A 591 11.04 27.49 32.09
CA LEU A 591 10.28 26.36 31.58
C LEU A 591 11.12 25.65 30.51
N TYR A 592 11.18 24.33 30.58
CA TYR A 592 11.90 23.48 29.64
C TYR A 592 10.95 22.44 29.03
N GLY A 593 11.08 22.23 27.73
CA GLY A 593 10.28 21.26 26.97
C GLY A 593 10.79 21.12 25.54
N GLY A 594 10.55 19.98 24.90
CA GLY A 594 10.93 19.75 23.50
C GLY A 594 12.44 19.89 23.20
N GLY A 595 13.31 19.80 24.21
CA GLY A 595 14.75 20.03 24.09
C GLY A 595 15.21 21.48 24.27
N ARG A 596 14.32 22.41 24.65
CA ARG A 596 14.56 23.85 24.70
C ARG A 596 14.19 24.45 26.06
N MET A 597 15.02 25.37 26.56
CA MET A 597 14.73 26.22 27.71
C MET A 597 14.11 27.55 27.26
N VAL A 598 13.15 28.06 28.04
CA VAL A 598 12.42 29.32 27.85
C VAL A 598 12.39 30.08 29.17
N ASP A 599 12.65 31.38 29.12
CA ASP A 599 12.45 32.31 30.24
C ASP A 599 10.95 32.56 30.43
N LEU A 600 10.40 32.26 31.60
CA LEU A 600 8.97 32.49 31.88
C LEU A 600 8.60 33.98 31.81
N ASN A 601 9.53 34.89 32.06
CA ASN A 601 9.32 36.35 31.89
C ASN A 601 9.06 36.74 30.42
N SER A 602 9.39 35.88 29.44
CA SER A 602 9.15 36.11 28.01
C SER A 602 7.80 35.57 27.49
N VAL A 603 7.09 34.78 28.30
CA VAL A 603 5.83 34.10 27.93
C VAL A 603 4.68 34.33 28.92
N VAL A 604 4.93 35.03 30.03
CA VAL A 604 3.87 35.57 30.89
C VAL A 604 3.25 36.83 30.27
N ASP A 605 1.96 37.05 30.51
CA ASP A 605 1.30 38.32 30.21
C ASP A 605 1.81 39.46 31.12
N GLU A 606 1.52 40.71 30.75
CA GLU A 606 2.02 41.90 31.47
C GLU A 606 1.69 41.84 32.98
N THR A 607 2.75 41.81 33.78
CA THR A 607 2.70 41.62 35.24
C THR A 607 3.68 42.59 35.91
N PRO A 608 3.36 43.13 37.09
CA PRO A 608 4.29 43.99 37.85
C PRO A 608 5.47 43.21 38.47
N TYR A 609 5.51 41.88 38.31
CA TYR A 609 6.42 40.98 39.01
C TYR A 609 7.48 40.35 38.09
N THR A 610 8.76 40.43 38.47
CA THR A 610 9.80 39.59 37.87
C THR A 610 9.72 38.16 38.43
N LEU A 611 9.59 37.18 37.54
CA LEU A 611 9.48 35.76 37.85
C LEU A 611 10.87 35.18 38.13
N GLY A 612 11.12 34.77 39.37
CA GLY A 612 12.47 34.48 39.87
C GLY A 612 12.86 33.01 39.88
N SER A 613 12.01 32.15 40.44
CA SER A 613 12.23 30.70 40.44
C SER A 613 10.89 29.96 40.45
N ALA A 614 10.71 29.01 39.53
CA ALA A 614 9.59 28.09 39.56
C ALA A 614 9.93 26.86 40.42
N SER A 615 9.00 26.44 41.28
CA SER A 615 9.21 25.36 42.25
C SER A 615 8.34 24.12 42.00
N GLY A 616 7.22 24.27 41.28
CA GLY A 616 6.31 23.18 40.95
C GLY A 616 5.53 23.42 39.66
N ILE A 617 5.14 22.33 39.00
CA ILE A 617 4.29 22.30 37.81
C ILE A 617 3.28 21.13 37.97
N ASP A 618 2.04 21.33 37.53
CA ASP A 618 0.99 20.29 37.55
C ASP A 618 0.75 19.64 36.17
N GLU A 619 -0.17 18.68 36.09
CA GLU A 619 -0.50 17.97 34.85
C GLU A 619 -1.33 18.79 33.84
N ALA A 620 -1.85 19.96 34.21
CA ALA A 620 -2.43 20.92 33.26
C ALA A 620 -1.35 21.91 32.74
N GLY A 621 -0.18 21.93 33.36
CA GLY A 621 0.90 22.85 33.09
C GLY A 621 0.78 24.19 33.81
N ASN A 622 0.00 24.29 34.90
CA ASN A 622 0.06 25.43 35.80
C ASN A 622 1.37 25.39 36.61
N ILE A 623 2.00 26.55 36.83
CA ILE A 623 3.34 26.64 37.42
C ILE A 623 3.30 27.53 38.66
N VAL A 624 3.89 27.10 39.78
CA VAL A 624 4.07 27.93 40.97
C VAL A 624 5.46 28.56 41.02
N VAL A 625 5.51 29.86 41.30
CA VAL A 625 6.70 30.71 41.12
C VAL A 625 6.89 31.66 42.30
N THR A 626 8.14 31.86 42.72
CA THR A 626 8.55 32.94 43.63
C THR A 626 9.07 34.14 42.83
N THR A 627 8.65 35.36 43.19
CA THR A 627 9.17 36.60 42.59
C THR A 627 10.52 37.03 43.19
N THR A 628 11.36 37.68 42.39
CA THR A 628 12.71 38.15 42.80
C THR A 628 12.88 39.67 42.86
N ASN A 629 11.95 40.44 42.29
CA ASN A 629 11.99 41.89 42.29
C ASN A 629 10.76 42.47 43.01
N GLY A 630 10.98 43.40 43.93
CA GLY A 630 9.96 43.83 44.90
C GLY A 630 9.79 42.83 46.06
N PRO A 631 8.65 42.84 46.79
CA PRO A 631 8.40 41.88 47.86
C PRO A 631 8.16 40.48 47.27
N MET A 632 8.78 39.46 47.87
CA MET A 632 8.64 38.07 47.43
C MET A 632 7.17 37.62 47.53
N ARG A 633 6.61 37.14 46.42
CA ARG A 633 5.24 36.64 46.29
C ARG A 633 5.24 35.24 45.72
N ALA A 634 4.32 34.43 46.21
CA ALA A 634 3.91 33.21 45.54
C ALA A 634 2.89 33.54 44.43
N LEU A 635 3.26 33.22 43.19
CA LEU A 635 2.37 33.34 42.03
C LEU A 635 2.00 31.94 41.51
N LEU A 636 0.80 31.84 40.96
CA LEU A 636 0.36 30.71 40.12
C LEU A 636 0.24 31.22 38.68
N LEU A 637 0.96 30.60 37.76
CA LEU A 637 0.89 30.87 36.33
C LEU A 637 -0.04 29.86 35.66
N CYS A 638 -1.09 30.34 34.98
CA CYS A 638 -2.09 29.51 34.31
C CYS A 638 -1.93 29.61 32.78
N PRO A 639 -1.85 28.49 32.02
CA PRO A 639 -1.82 28.50 30.55
C PRO A 639 -3.06 29.14 29.88
N GLN A 640 -2.90 29.58 28.63
CA GLN A 640 -3.93 30.21 27.78
C GLN A 640 -4.19 29.46 26.47
#